data_AF-A0A7C5F5Y3-F1
#
_entry.id   AF-A0A7C5F5Y3-F1
#
_cell.length_a   1.000
_cell.length_b   1.000
_cell.length_c   1.000
_cell.angle_alpha   90.00
_cell.angle_beta   90.00
_cell.angle_gamma   90.00
#
_symmetry.space_group_name_H-M   'P 1'
#
loop_
_entity.id
_entity.type
_entity.pdbx_description
1 polymer ?
#
loop_
_entity_poly.entity_id
_entity_poly.type
_entity_poly.pdbx_seq_one_letter_code
_entity_poly.pdbx_strand_id
1 'polypeptide(L)'
;MSLDRRIELMRSLGDLLRRVEFTQSGKEPQENLEAAQLATELEKAYLLWGLVEIEGLLIDGKEATAERLASEGPEDLAREITTAIKGEAGLSESERKN
;
A
#
# COMPACT_ATOMS: atom_id res chain seq x y z
N MET A 1 13.79 9.62 3.80
CA MET A 1 13.02 8.86 4.81
C MET A 1 13.79 8.83 6.14
N SER A 2 13.13 9.01 7.30
CA SER A 2 13.75 8.85 8.63
C SER A 2 13.32 7.54 9.31
N LEU A 3 14.06 7.08 10.33
CA LEU A 3 13.70 5.88 11.10
C LEU A 3 12.35 6.05 11.80
N ASP A 4 12.10 7.20 12.42
CA ASP A 4 10.83 7.49 13.09
C ASP A 4 9.66 7.41 12.10
N ARG A 5 9.83 8.00 10.91
CA ARG A 5 8.83 7.93 9.85
C ARG A 5 8.58 6.48 9.40
N ARG A 6 9.62 5.66 9.32
CA ARG A 6 9.49 4.23 9.00
C ARG A 6 8.70 3.47 10.06
N ILE A 7 8.95 3.75 11.35
CA ILE A 7 8.23 3.14 12.47
C ILE A 7 6.74 3.53 12.45
N GLU A 8 6.44 4.81 12.19
CA GLU A 8 5.06 5.30 12.04
C GLU A 8 4.32 4.58 10.90
N LEU A 9 4.96 4.46 9.73
CA LEU A 9 4.39 3.77 8.58
C LEU A 9 4.15 2.29 8.87
N MET A 10 5.09 1.61 9.54
CA MET A 10 4.90 0.21 9.95
C MET A 10 3.73 0.03 10.90
N ARG A 11 3.55 0.95 11.87
CA ARG A 11 2.40 0.91 12.79
C ARG A 11 1.08 1.10 12.03
N SER A 12 1.02 2.11 11.16
CA SER A 12 -0.16 2.35 10.32
C SER A 12 -0.48 1.17 9.41
N LEU A 13 0.55 0.54 8.83
CA LEU A 13 0.40 -0.64 7.99
C LEU A 13 -0.19 -1.82 8.76
N GLY A 14 0.33 -2.11 9.96
CA GLY A 14 -0.20 -3.16 10.83
C GLY A 14 -1.64 -2.90 11.31
N ASP A 15 -2.00 -1.64 11.55
CA ASP A 15 -3.38 -1.25 11.90
C ASP A 15 -4.35 -1.48 10.73
N LEU A 16 -3.94 -1.16 9.51
CA LEU A 16 -4.74 -1.36 8.31
C LEU A 16 -4.93 -2.85 7.98
N LEU A 17 -3.87 -3.66 8.08
CA LEU A 17 -3.95 -5.11 7.84
C LEU A 17 -4.96 -5.78 8.77
N ARG A 18 -4.94 -5.43 10.06
CA ARG A 18 -5.92 -5.96 11.03
C ARG A 18 -7.35 -5.58 10.65
N ARG A 19 -7.59 -4.34 10.21
CA ARG A 19 -8.93 -3.91 9.78
C ARG A 19 -9.42 -4.68 8.56
N VAL A 20 -8.56 -4.91 7.57
CA VAL A 20 -8.89 -5.73 6.39
C VAL A 20 -9.33 -7.14 6.80
N GLU A 21 -8.63 -7.78 7.74
CA GLU A 21 -8.99 -9.10 8.25
C GLU A 21 -10.39 -9.14 8.89
N PHE A 22 -10.77 -8.08 9.61
CA PHE A 22 -12.11 -7.98 10.21
C PHE A 22 -13.21 -7.77 9.16
N THR A 23 -13.01 -6.87 8.19
CA THR A 23 -14.05 -6.48 7.22
C THR A 23 -14.31 -7.56 6.17
N GLN A 24 -13.34 -8.40 5.83
CA GLN A 24 -13.52 -9.51 4.87
C GLN A 24 -14.50 -10.61 5.32
N SER A 25 -14.99 -10.56 6.58
CA SER A 25 -15.97 -11.51 7.11
C SER A 25 -17.43 -11.15 6.82
N GLY A 26 -17.68 -9.96 6.24
CA GLY A 26 -19.01 -9.41 5.94
C GLY A 26 -19.65 -9.91 4.64
N LYS A 27 -20.98 -9.80 4.53
CA LYS A 27 -21.76 -10.14 3.31
C LYS A 27 -22.59 -8.97 2.76
N GLU A 28 -22.55 -7.80 3.39
CA GLU A 28 -23.35 -6.65 2.99
C GLU A 28 -22.64 -5.77 1.94
N PRO A 29 -23.37 -5.13 1.02
CA PRO A 29 -22.78 -4.21 0.04
C PRO A 29 -21.97 -3.06 0.65
N GLN A 30 -22.33 -2.62 1.85
CA GLN A 30 -21.60 -1.57 2.58
C GLN A 30 -20.24 -2.06 3.10
N GLU A 31 -20.17 -3.32 3.54
CA GLU A 31 -18.92 -3.99 3.93
C GLU A 31 -18.00 -4.18 2.72
N ASN A 32 -18.55 -4.40 1.51
CA ASN A 32 -17.77 -4.47 0.28
C ASN A 32 -17.11 -3.14 -0.11
N LEU A 33 -17.83 -2.02 0.05
CA LEU A 33 -17.27 -0.70 -0.22
C LEU A 33 -16.17 -0.35 0.79
N GLU A 34 -16.40 -0.65 2.07
CA GLU A 34 -15.42 -0.44 3.13
C GLU A 34 -14.17 -1.31 2.92
N ALA A 35 -14.35 -2.58 2.51
CA ALA A 35 -13.24 -3.46 2.14
C ALA A 35 -12.43 -2.92 0.95
N ALA A 36 -13.10 -2.38 -0.07
CA ALA A 36 -12.43 -1.78 -1.22
C ALA A 36 -11.62 -0.53 -0.81
N GLN A 37 -12.20 0.34 0.03
CA GLN A 37 -11.49 1.51 0.55
C GLN A 37 -10.27 1.11 1.38
N LEU A 38 -10.42 0.15 2.29
CA LEU A 38 -9.32 -0.37 3.11
C LEU A 38 -8.21 -0.99 2.24
N ALA A 39 -8.56 -1.68 1.16
CA ALA A 39 -7.58 -2.22 0.21
C ALA A 39 -6.77 -1.12 -0.46
N THR A 40 -7.41 -0.03 -0.92
CA THR A 40 -6.70 1.13 -1.50
C THR A 40 -5.83 1.84 -0.48
N GLU A 41 -6.29 2.02 0.76
CA GLU A 41 -5.48 2.61 1.83
C GLU A 41 -4.27 1.74 2.17
N LEU A 42 -4.43 0.42 2.12
CA LEU A 42 -3.36 -0.53 2.33
C LEU A 42 -2.31 -0.49 1.21
N GLU A 43 -2.73 -0.41 -0.05
CA GLU A 43 -1.82 -0.21 -1.20
C GLU A 43 -0.98 1.06 -1.03
N LYS A 44 -1.62 2.18 -0.67
CA LYS A 44 -0.91 3.43 -0.38
C LYS A 44 0.08 3.28 0.77
N ALA A 45 -0.29 2.59 1.85
CA ALA A 45 0.60 2.37 2.99
C ALA A 45 1.83 1.54 2.60
N TYR A 46 1.65 0.48 1.81
CA TYR A 46 2.76 -0.31 1.26
C TYR A 46 3.68 0.53 0.40
N LEU A 47 3.13 1.38 -0.47
CA LEU A 47 3.90 2.23 -1.35
C LEU A 47 4.78 3.19 -0.55
N LEU A 48 4.20 3.90 0.43
CA LEU A 48 4.95 4.86 1.26
C LEU A 48 6.00 4.19 2.16
N TRP A 49 5.76 2.94 2.57
CA TRP A 49 6.68 2.20 3.42
C TRP A 49 7.84 1.54 2.65
N GLY A 50 7.52 0.88 1.54
CA GLY A 50 8.43 -0.02 0.83
C GLY A 50 9.17 0.61 -0.33
N LEU A 51 8.63 1.68 -0.94
CA LEU A 51 9.28 2.35 -2.05
C LEU A 51 10.34 3.33 -1.53
N VAL A 52 11.60 3.05 -1.84
CA VAL A 52 12.74 3.86 -1.41
C VAL A 52 12.92 5.07 -2.33
N GLU A 53 12.96 4.86 -3.63
CA GLU A 53 13.15 5.89 -4.64
C GLU A 53 12.60 5.46 -6.00
N ILE A 54 12.34 6.45 -6.86
CA ILE A 54 12.05 6.23 -8.28
C ILE A 54 13.00 7.14 -9.06
N GLU A 55 13.79 6.56 -9.96
CA GLU A 55 14.69 7.30 -10.83
C GLU A 55 14.19 7.28 -12.27
N GLY A 56 14.43 8.37 -13.01
CA GLY A 56 14.12 8.44 -14.44
C GLY A 56 12.64 8.56 -14.81
N LEU A 57 11.74 8.72 -13.83
CA LEU A 57 10.30 8.90 -14.04
C LEU A 57 9.86 10.31 -13.60
N LEU A 58 8.99 10.91 -14.42
CA LEU A 58 8.30 12.15 -14.08
C LEU A 58 6.80 11.90 -13.95
N ILE A 59 6.19 12.44 -12.90
CA ILE A 59 4.74 12.54 -12.72
C ILE A 59 4.39 14.01 -12.91
N ASP A 60 3.60 14.31 -13.94
CA ASP A 60 3.22 15.68 -14.31
C ASP A 60 4.41 16.65 -14.42
N GLY A 61 5.51 16.17 -15.00
CA GLY A 61 6.74 16.95 -15.22
C GLY A 61 7.61 17.16 -13.98
N LYS A 62 7.29 16.51 -12.85
CA LYS A 62 8.09 16.55 -11.62
C LYS A 62 8.65 15.17 -11.31
N GLU A 63 9.82 15.12 -10.66
CA GLU A 63 10.42 13.86 -10.21
C GLU A 63 9.44 13.02 -9.41
N ALA A 64 9.28 11.76 -9.81
CA ALA A 64 8.44 10.81 -9.12
C ALA A 64 9.03 10.51 -7.73
N THR A 65 8.21 10.65 -6.70
CA THR A 65 8.51 10.18 -5.34
C THR A 65 7.41 9.23 -4.90
N ALA A 66 7.62 8.47 -3.82
CA ALA A 66 6.58 7.61 -3.26
C ALA A 66 5.31 8.41 -2.92
N GLU A 67 5.46 9.61 -2.37
CA GLU A 67 4.35 10.50 -2.06
C GLU A 67 3.63 10.99 -3.32
N ARG A 68 4.36 11.41 -4.36
CA ARG A 68 3.73 11.85 -5.62
C ARG A 68 3.04 10.70 -6.32
N LEU A 69 3.66 9.53 -6.38
CA LEU A 69 3.05 8.35 -6.98
C LEU A 69 1.76 7.98 -6.23
N ALA A 70 1.73 8.12 -4.90
CA ALA A 70 0.55 7.87 -4.09
C ALA A 70 -0.58 8.90 -4.27
N SER A 71 -0.28 10.14 -4.65
CA SER A 71 -1.27 11.23 -4.70
C SER A 71 -1.68 11.68 -6.11
N GLU A 72 -0.73 11.63 -7.05
CA GLU A 72 -0.81 12.20 -8.39
C GLU A 72 -0.48 11.16 -9.47
N GLY A 73 0.06 10.01 -9.07
CA GLY A 73 0.54 8.99 -10.01
C GLY A 73 -0.57 8.09 -10.56
N PRO A 74 -0.30 7.40 -11.69
CA PRO A 74 -1.22 6.41 -12.24
C PRO A 74 -1.47 5.24 -11.28
N GLU A 75 -2.73 4.87 -11.08
CA GLU A 75 -3.12 3.78 -10.17
C GLU A 75 -2.49 2.44 -10.56
N ASP A 76 -2.44 2.13 -11.87
CA ASP A 76 -1.86 0.88 -12.36
C ASP A 76 -0.36 0.75 -12.02
N LEU A 77 0.39 1.86 -12.07
CA LEU A 77 1.80 1.88 -11.71
C LEU A 77 1.99 1.71 -10.19
N ALA A 78 1.14 2.36 -9.38
CA ALA A 78 1.14 2.16 -7.93
C ALA A 78 0.84 0.69 -7.57
N ARG A 79 -0.10 0.05 -8.28
CA ARG A 79 -0.44 -1.37 -8.11
C ARG A 79 0.71 -2.30 -8.50
N GLU A 80 1.38 -2.03 -9.61
CA GLU A 80 2.55 -2.80 -10.06
C GLU A 80 3.67 -2.75 -9.00
N ILE A 81 4.03 -1.54 -8.54
CA ILE A 81 5.09 -1.34 -7.55
C ILE A 81 4.72 -1.98 -6.20
N THR A 82 3.50 -1.81 -5.73
CA THR A 82 3.06 -2.42 -4.47
C THR A 82 3.01 -3.95 -4.55
N THR A 83 2.72 -4.52 -5.72
CA THR A 83 2.80 -5.97 -5.94
C THR A 83 4.24 -6.47 -5.81
N ALA A 84 5.21 -5.75 -6.41
CA ALA A 84 6.63 -6.07 -6.26
C ALA A 84 7.10 -5.98 -4.80
N ILE A 85 6.74 -4.90 -4.09
CA ILE A 85 7.05 -4.72 -2.66
C ILE A 85 6.52 -5.89 -1.81
N LYS A 86 5.25 -6.29 -2.03
CA LYS A 86 4.65 -7.42 -1.30
C LYS A 86 5.37 -8.74 -1.61
N GLY A 87 5.79 -8.94 -2.86
CA GLY A 87 6.56 -10.11 -3.27
C GLY A 87 7.92 -10.19 -2.58
N GLU A 88 8.67 -9.07 -2.51
CA GLU A 88 9.97 -9.01 -1.83
C GLU A 88 9.85 -9.14 -0.31
N ALA A 89 8.77 -8.63 0.28
CA ALA A 89 8.54 -8.67 1.71
C ALA A 89 8.01 -10.03 2.22
N GLY A 90 7.76 -11.02 1.34
CA GLY A 90 7.17 -12.31 1.71
C GLY A 90 5.65 -12.31 1.84
N LEU A 91 5.03 -11.11 1.87
CA LEU A 91 3.60 -10.86 2.15
C LEU A 91 2.63 -11.29 1.04
N SER A 92 3.11 -12.04 0.04
CA SER A 92 2.24 -12.71 -0.93
C SER A 92 1.51 -13.88 -0.27
N GLU A 93 0.40 -14.35 -0.86
CA GLU A 93 -0.57 -15.32 -0.32
C GLU A 93 -0.02 -16.53 0.49
N SER A 94 1.25 -16.89 0.28
CA SER A 94 1.98 -17.95 0.98
C SER A 94 2.07 -17.75 2.51
N GLU A 95 2.05 -16.51 3.01
CA GLU A 95 2.16 -16.24 4.46
C GLU A 95 0.82 -16.27 5.20
N ARG A 96 -0.32 -16.20 4.49
CA ARG A 96 -1.66 -16.21 5.12
C ARG A 96 -2.15 -17.63 5.51
N LYS A 97 -1.34 -18.67 5.30
CA LYS A 97 -1.73 -20.08 5.47
C LYS A 97 -0.91 -20.87 6.52
N ASN A 98 0.03 -20.24 7.23
CA ASN A 98 0.80 -20.89 8.29
C ASN A 98 0.45 -20.33 9.67
#